data_AF-K9VT31-F1
#
_entry.id   AF-K9VT31-F1
#
_cell.length_a   1.000
_cell.length_b   1.000
_cell.length_c   1.000
_cell.angle_alpha   90.00
_cell.angle_beta   90.00
_cell.angle_gamma   90.00
#
_symmetry.space_group_name_H-M   'P 1'
#
loop_
_entity.id
_entity.type
_entity.pdbx_description
1 polymer ?
#
loop_
_entity_poly.entity_id
_entity_poly.type
_entity_poly.pdbx_seq_one_letter_code
_entity_poly.pdbx_strand_id
1 'polypeptide(L)'
;MSKPKTAIAVYDRYPTETILSKGGSFSWVLNRDVAIQCRYLICCRSFAQDNQLKDSAFLIGKISDIVPSPDPEKTTQKRWMIEFSEYALVDIPNVWKKWQNPVRYFDSEEIQELEEKLGKSLDELDFQPMMKAKGEPKPEAEPELERDVKPLTIKEAKIGLAKSFGVDVDAIEIIIRG
;
A
#
# COMPACT_ATOMS: atom_id res chain seq x y z
N MET A 1 28.04 5.48 -12.31
CA MET A 1 26.58 5.37 -12.55
C MET A 1 26.00 4.56 -11.41
N SER A 2 24.86 4.99 -10.84
CA SER A 2 24.19 4.20 -9.78
C SER A 2 23.60 2.93 -10.40
N LYS A 3 23.67 1.81 -9.68
CA LYS A 3 23.07 0.54 -10.14
C LYS A 3 21.54 0.69 -10.22
N PRO A 4 20.88 0.03 -11.18
CA PRO A 4 19.42 0.03 -11.24
C PRO A 4 18.85 -0.55 -9.95
N LYS A 5 17.78 0.07 -9.45
CA LYS A 5 17.07 -0.38 -8.26
C LYS A 5 15.92 -1.28 -8.68
N THR A 6 15.91 -2.50 -8.15
CA THR A 6 15.00 -3.58 -8.58
C THR A 6 13.90 -3.84 -7.56
N ALA A 7 14.11 -3.48 -6.30
CA ALA A 7 13.12 -3.64 -5.24
C ALA A 7 13.11 -2.50 -4.23
N ILE A 8 12.02 -2.41 -3.48
CA ILE A 8 11.83 -1.53 -2.33
C ILE A 8 11.69 -2.41 -1.09
N ALA A 9 12.62 -2.30 -0.15
CA ALA A 9 12.46 -2.87 1.18
C ALA A 9 11.85 -1.82 2.12
N VAL A 10 10.82 -2.20 2.86
CA VAL A 10 10.15 -1.34 3.84
C VAL A 10 10.16 -1.95 5.22
N TYR A 11 10.27 -1.13 6.25
CA TYR A 11 10.28 -1.57 7.65
C TYR A 11 8.89 -1.44 8.26
N ASP A 12 8.06 -2.42 7.94
CA ASP A 12 6.63 -2.39 8.19
C ASP A 12 6.29 -2.66 9.66
N ARG A 13 5.28 -1.93 10.13
CA ARG A 13 4.70 -2.07 11.49
C ARG A 13 3.36 -2.79 11.48
N TYR A 14 2.85 -3.10 10.29
CA TYR A 14 1.59 -3.80 10.13
C TYR A 14 1.86 -5.28 9.83
N PRO A 15 1.03 -6.19 10.40
CA PRO A 15 1.11 -7.58 10.05
C PRO A 15 0.56 -7.83 8.64
N THR A 16 0.83 -9.01 8.10
CA THR A 16 0.45 -9.44 6.75
C THR A 16 -1.03 -9.17 6.46
N GLU A 17 -1.93 -9.52 7.37
CA GLU A 17 -3.38 -9.41 7.17
C GLU A 17 -3.80 -7.95 6.92
N THR A 18 -3.21 -7.01 7.65
CA THR A 18 -3.49 -5.57 7.48
C THR A 18 -2.99 -5.09 6.12
N ILE A 19 -1.77 -5.44 5.74
CA ILE A 19 -1.18 -5.06 4.44
C ILE A 19 -2.04 -5.61 3.29
N LEU A 20 -2.43 -6.89 3.37
CA LEU A 20 -3.26 -7.52 2.35
C LEU A 20 -4.66 -6.89 2.27
N SER A 21 -5.29 -6.62 3.42
CA SER A 21 -6.61 -5.99 3.47
C SER A 21 -6.65 -4.58 2.84
N LYS A 22 -5.51 -3.87 2.87
CA LYS A 22 -5.34 -2.53 2.31
C LYS A 22 -4.89 -2.55 0.85
N GLY A 23 -4.56 -3.71 0.29
CA GLY A 23 -4.06 -3.83 -1.07
C GLY A 23 -2.58 -3.47 -1.24
N GLY A 24 -1.85 -3.22 -0.15
CA GLY A 24 -0.49 -2.69 -0.23
C GLY A 24 0.10 -2.27 1.12
N SER A 25 1.41 -2.02 1.11
CA SER A 25 2.10 -1.40 2.25
C SER A 25 2.06 0.12 2.11
N PHE A 26 1.67 0.84 3.17
CA PHE A 26 1.23 2.23 3.05
C PHE A 26 1.90 3.18 4.05
N SER A 27 1.66 4.48 3.84
CA SER A 27 2.15 5.57 4.67
C SER A 27 3.67 5.80 4.61
N TRP A 28 4.28 5.58 3.44
CA TRP A 28 5.70 5.77 3.20
C TRP A 28 6.07 7.15 2.65
N VAL A 29 7.14 7.72 3.19
CA VAL A 29 7.86 8.81 2.52
C VAL A 29 8.91 8.16 1.61
N LEU A 30 8.73 8.29 0.29
CA LEU A 30 9.61 7.66 -0.69
C LEU A 30 9.76 8.53 -1.94
N ASN A 31 10.75 8.21 -2.78
CA ASN A 31 10.90 8.78 -4.11
C ASN A 31 10.05 7.95 -5.09
N ARG A 32 8.93 8.53 -5.56
CA ARG A 32 8.00 7.83 -6.45
C ARG A 32 8.63 7.45 -7.79
N ASP A 33 9.47 8.31 -8.36
CA ASP A 33 10.07 8.10 -9.68
C ASP A 33 11.02 6.90 -9.68
N VAL A 34 11.68 6.64 -8.55
CA VAL A 34 12.48 5.41 -8.35
C VAL A 34 11.58 4.23 -8.00
N ALA A 35 10.57 4.44 -7.17
CA ALA A 35 9.69 3.37 -6.70
C ALA A 35 8.90 2.71 -7.85
N ILE A 36 8.43 3.48 -8.82
CA ILE A 36 7.67 2.96 -9.97
C ILE A 36 8.52 2.08 -10.90
N GLN A 37 9.85 2.17 -10.82
CA GLN A 37 10.77 1.32 -11.59
C GLN A 37 11.10 0.01 -10.87
N CYS A 38 10.80 -0.08 -9.57
CA CYS A 38 11.06 -1.29 -8.79
C CYS A 38 10.01 -2.35 -9.10
N ARG A 39 10.45 -3.60 -9.21
CA ARG A 39 9.61 -4.75 -9.51
C ARG A 39 9.03 -5.39 -8.25
N TYR A 40 9.80 -5.38 -7.16
CA TYR A 40 9.45 -6.08 -5.93
C TYR A 40 9.32 -5.13 -4.74
N LEU A 41 8.34 -5.40 -3.88
CA LEU A 41 8.22 -4.88 -2.53
C LEU A 41 8.68 -5.98 -1.56
N ILE A 42 9.54 -5.64 -0.61
CA ILE A 42 10.02 -6.54 0.44
C ILE A 42 9.61 -5.95 1.80
N CYS A 43 8.60 -6.52 2.43
CA CYS A 43 8.17 -6.09 3.76
C CYS A 43 9.03 -6.75 4.84
N CYS A 44 9.68 -5.93 5.66
CA CYS A 44 10.49 -6.35 6.79
C CYS A 44 9.80 -6.00 8.10
N ARG A 45 9.80 -6.89 9.10
CA ARG A 45 9.12 -6.66 10.38
C ARG A 45 9.88 -5.68 11.27
N SER A 46 9.19 -4.64 11.74
CA SER A 46 9.75 -3.66 12.69
C SER A 46 9.76 -4.07 14.16
N PHE A 47 9.00 -5.10 14.52
CA PHE A 47 8.90 -5.64 15.87
C PHE A 47 8.95 -7.17 15.83
N ALA A 48 9.38 -7.77 16.94
CA ALA A 48 9.20 -9.19 17.16
C ALA A 48 7.80 -9.43 17.74
N GLN A 49 7.13 -10.49 17.28
CA GLN A 49 5.86 -10.93 17.84
C GLN A 49 5.88 -12.45 17.92
N ASP A 50 5.71 -12.99 19.14
CA ASP A 50 5.78 -14.43 19.42
C ASP A 50 7.06 -15.06 18.83
N ASN A 51 6.90 -15.97 17.85
CA ASN A 51 7.99 -16.66 17.15
C ASN A 51 8.52 -15.90 15.92
N GLN A 52 8.01 -14.71 15.61
CA GLN A 52 8.44 -13.92 14.46
C GLN A 52 9.65 -13.06 14.80
N LEU A 53 10.72 -13.23 14.02
CA LEU A 53 11.96 -12.48 14.22
C LEU A 53 11.80 -11.04 13.74
N LYS A 54 12.26 -10.08 14.55
CA LYS A 54 12.47 -8.70 14.12
C LYS A 54 13.49 -8.67 12.96
N ASP A 55 13.40 -7.65 12.10
CA ASP A 55 14.33 -7.44 10.97
C ASP A 55 14.26 -8.54 9.88
N SER A 56 13.29 -9.46 9.98
CA SER A 56 13.03 -10.49 8.98
C SER A 56 12.14 -9.96 7.85
N ALA A 57 12.41 -10.38 6.61
CA ALA A 57 11.44 -10.23 5.53
C ALA A 57 10.35 -11.28 5.69
N PHE A 58 9.10 -10.86 5.51
CA PHE A 58 7.93 -11.71 5.75
C PHE A 58 6.93 -11.78 4.60
N LEU A 59 6.95 -10.78 3.73
CA LEU A 59 6.11 -10.69 2.55
C LEU A 59 6.94 -10.08 1.43
N ILE A 60 6.87 -10.70 0.26
CA ILE A 60 7.42 -10.15 -0.99
C ILE A 60 6.26 -9.97 -1.96
N GLY A 61 6.02 -8.74 -2.41
CA GLY A 61 4.97 -8.39 -3.36
C GLY A 61 5.54 -8.03 -4.73
N LYS A 62 4.84 -8.37 -5.81
CA LYS A 62 5.12 -7.80 -7.14
C LYS A 62 4.41 -6.46 -7.26
N ILE A 63 5.18 -5.38 -7.31
CA ILE A 63 4.64 -4.01 -7.30
C ILE A 63 3.73 -3.84 -8.52
N SER A 64 2.52 -3.36 -8.27
CA SER A 64 1.55 -3.05 -9.32
C SER A 64 1.37 -1.56 -9.53
N ASP A 65 1.47 -0.76 -8.46
CA ASP A 65 1.30 0.70 -8.53
C ASP A 65 1.89 1.40 -7.30
N ILE A 66 2.16 2.71 -7.45
CA ILE A 66 2.57 3.61 -6.37
C ILE A 66 1.57 4.76 -6.32
N VAL A 67 0.64 4.68 -5.37
CA VAL A 67 -0.51 5.59 -5.24
C VAL A 67 -0.42 6.41 -3.95
N PRO A 68 -1.09 7.57 -3.84
CA PRO A 68 -1.17 8.28 -2.57
C PRO A 68 -1.69 7.38 -1.44
N SER A 69 -1.09 7.50 -0.24
CA SER A 69 -1.54 6.72 0.92
C SER A 69 -2.99 7.09 1.28
N PRO A 70 -3.86 6.12 1.62
CA PRO A 70 -5.26 6.38 1.98
C PRO A 70 -5.43 7.07 3.34
N ASP A 71 -4.37 7.12 4.16
CA ASP A 71 -4.42 7.82 5.44
C ASP A 71 -4.58 9.34 5.22
N PRO A 72 -5.50 10.02 5.92
CA PRO A 72 -5.64 11.47 5.81
C PRO A 72 -4.29 12.12 6.12
N GLU A 73 -3.91 13.12 5.31
CA GLU A 73 -2.65 13.85 5.46
C GLU A 73 -2.59 14.57 6.82
N LYS A 74 -2.22 13.83 7.88
CA LYS A 74 -1.91 14.37 9.21
C LYS A 74 -0.53 15.02 9.23
N THR A 75 0.23 14.89 8.14
CA THR A 75 1.58 15.39 7.99
C THR A 75 1.67 16.23 6.73
N THR A 76 2.47 17.29 6.76
CA THR A 76 2.75 18.16 5.61
C THR A 76 3.45 17.43 4.45
N GLN A 77 3.98 16.24 4.70
CA GLN A 77 4.69 15.44 3.72
C GLN A 77 3.77 14.39 3.10
N LYS A 78 3.71 14.39 1.76
CA LYS A 78 2.99 13.40 0.97
C LYS A 78 3.51 12.00 1.25
N ARG A 79 2.60 11.08 1.55
CA ARG A 79 2.90 9.66 1.78
C ARG A 79 2.31 8.80 0.68
N TRP A 80 2.97 7.69 0.41
CA TRP A 80 2.64 6.77 -0.66
C TRP A 80 2.29 5.39 -0.12
N MET A 81 1.43 4.70 -0.87
CA MET A 81 1.16 3.29 -0.78
C MET A 81 1.81 2.56 -1.95
N ILE A 82 2.44 1.44 -1.64
CA ILE A 82 3.04 0.52 -2.60
C ILE A 82 2.06 -0.64 -2.73
N GLU A 83 1.27 -0.62 -3.80
CA GLU A 83 0.36 -1.70 -4.15
C GLU A 83 1.12 -2.85 -4.81
N PHE A 84 0.61 -4.07 -4.64
CA PHE A 84 1.14 -5.24 -5.34
C PHE A 84 0.00 -6.10 -5.88
N SER A 85 0.22 -6.77 -7.01
CA SER A 85 -0.78 -7.63 -7.66
C SER A 85 -0.74 -9.06 -7.13
N GLU A 86 0.44 -9.51 -6.72
CA GLU A 86 0.71 -10.84 -6.22
C GLU A 86 1.69 -10.76 -5.05
N TYR A 87 1.63 -11.72 -4.14
CA TYR A 87 2.54 -11.79 -3.00
C TYR A 87 2.97 -13.21 -2.70
N ALA A 88 4.16 -13.35 -2.13
CA ALA A 88 4.66 -14.58 -1.55
C ALA A 88 4.97 -14.33 -0.08
N LEU A 89 4.54 -15.24 0.79
CA LEU A 89 4.94 -15.23 2.19
C LEU A 89 6.32 -15.87 2.31
N VAL A 90 7.20 -15.21 3.04
CA VAL A 90 8.58 -15.65 3.25
C VAL A 90 8.92 -15.54 4.74
N ASP A 91 10.02 -16.14 5.15
CA ASP A 91 10.57 -15.93 6.48
C ASP A 91 12.09 -15.90 6.40
N ILE A 92 12.62 -14.74 5.99
CA ILE A 92 14.06 -14.56 5.75
C ILE A 92 14.62 -13.70 6.88
N PRO A 93 15.46 -14.24 7.77
CA PRO A 93 15.98 -13.49 8.91
C PRO A 93 17.03 -12.46 8.50
N ASN A 94 17.16 -11.40 9.30
CA ASN A 94 18.23 -10.40 9.20
C ASN A 94 18.33 -9.75 7.79
N VAL A 95 17.20 -9.44 7.18
CA VAL A 95 17.14 -8.69 5.91
C VAL A 95 17.30 -7.20 6.17
N TRP A 96 16.65 -6.69 7.22
CA TRP A 96 16.78 -5.29 7.60
C TRP A 96 18.08 -5.06 8.38
N LYS A 97 19.08 -4.41 7.77
CA LYS A 97 20.41 -4.18 8.39
C LYS A 97 20.45 -2.96 9.31
N LYS A 98 19.40 -2.76 10.13
CA LYS A 98 19.26 -1.62 11.07
C LYS A 98 19.37 -0.23 10.41
N TRP A 99 18.90 -0.11 9.18
CA TRP A 99 18.88 1.18 8.49
C TRP A 99 17.93 2.17 9.18
N GLN A 100 18.33 3.45 9.19
CA GLN A 100 17.57 4.52 9.84
C GLN A 100 16.30 4.91 9.07
N ASN A 101 16.39 4.95 7.74
CA ASN A 101 15.24 5.24 6.89
C ASN A 101 14.40 3.96 6.73
N PRO A 102 13.10 3.96 7.08
CA PRO A 102 12.25 2.79 6.98
C PRO A 102 11.89 2.40 5.54
N VAL A 103 12.41 3.11 4.53
CA VAL A 103 12.34 2.74 3.12
C VAL A 103 13.76 2.64 2.56
N ARG A 104 14.06 1.54 1.86
CA ARG A 104 15.34 1.31 1.19
C ARG A 104 15.14 0.72 -0.20
N TYR A 105 15.94 1.19 -1.16
CA TYR A 105 15.94 0.66 -2.51
C TYR A 105 17.09 -0.32 -2.71
N PHE A 106 16.74 -1.56 -3.04
CA PHE A 106 17.70 -2.64 -3.29
C PHE A 106 18.19 -2.57 -4.72
N ASP A 107 19.51 -2.64 -4.92
CA ASP A 107 20.10 -2.93 -6.23
C ASP A 107 20.31 -4.44 -6.43
N SER A 108 20.93 -4.81 -7.55
CA SER A 108 21.18 -6.20 -7.93
C SER A 108 22.01 -6.98 -6.90
N GLU A 109 22.94 -6.37 -6.18
CA GLU A 109 23.76 -7.07 -5.19
C GLU A 109 22.94 -7.37 -3.94
N GLU A 110 22.16 -6.40 -3.47
CA GLU A 110 21.26 -6.59 -2.32
C GLU A 110 20.16 -7.64 -2.63
N ILE A 111 19.72 -7.72 -3.89
CA ILE A 111 18.81 -8.78 -4.34
C ILE A 111 19.51 -10.14 -4.39
N GLN A 112 20.73 -10.21 -4.93
CA GLN A 112 21.48 -11.46 -4.95
C GLN A 112 21.73 -12.01 -3.54
N GLU A 113 22.15 -11.16 -2.59
CA GLU A 113 22.31 -11.57 -1.19
C GLU A 113 20.99 -12.11 -0.58
N LEU A 114 19.85 -11.53 -0.97
CA LEU A 114 18.54 -11.98 -0.51
C LEU A 114 18.16 -13.33 -1.12
N GLU A 115 18.38 -13.51 -2.42
CA GLU A 115 18.13 -14.77 -3.15
C GLU A 115 19.03 -15.90 -2.65
N GLU A 116 20.30 -15.61 -2.31
CA GLU A 116 21.22 -16.56 -1.69
C GLU A 116 20.73 -17.03 -0.32
N LYS A 117 20.21 -16.11 0.52
CA LYS A 117 19.58 -16.47 1.80
C LYS A 117 18.30 -17.27 1.63
N LEU A 118 17.54 -16.96 0.58
CA LEU A 118 16.29 -17.64 0.24
C LEU A 118 16.55 -19.04 -0.37
N GLY A 119 17.70 -19.24 -1.00
CA GLY A 119 18.07 -20.46 -1.72
C GLY A 119 17.44 -20.60 -3.11
N LYS A 120 16.81 -19.54 -3.63
CA LYS A 120 16.17 -19.50 -4.95
C LYS A 120 15.93 -18.05 -5.39
N SER A 121 15.62 -17.87 -6.68
CA SER A 121 15.31 -16.53 -7.20
C SER A 121 13.98 -16.00 -6.66
N LEU A 122 13.85 -14.68 -6.55
CA LEU A 122 12.59 -14.02 -6.23
C LEU A 122 11.51 -14.35 -7.26
N ASP A 123 11.88 -14.55 -8.52
CA ASP A 123 10.98 -14.94 -9.61
C ASP A 123 10.38 -16.34 -9.43
N GLU A 124 11.01 -17.19 -8.61
CA GLU A 124 10.64 -18.59 -8.33
C GLU A 124 9.89 -18.75 -6.99
N LEU A 125 9.46 -17.64 -6.40
CA LEU A 125 8.58 -17.66 -5.24
C LEU A 125 7.16 -18.10 -5.64
N ASP A 126 6.48 -18.74 -4.69
CA ASP A 126 5.08 -19.15 -4.85
C ASP A 126 4.17 -17.92 -4.63
N PHE A 127 3.93 -17.18 -5.71
CA PHE A 127 3.13 -15.97 -5.69
C PHE A 127 1.64 -16.29 -5.72
N GLN A 128 0.93 -15.82 -4.71
CA GLN A 128 -0.52 -15.86 -4.63
C GLN A 128 -1.10 -14.53 -5.14
N PRO A 129 -2.18 -14.56 -5.93
CA PRO A 129 -2.82 -13.35 -6.40
C PRO A 129 -3.45 -12.61 -5.22
N MET A 130 -3.37 -11.28 -5.26
CA MET A 130 -4.12 -10.45 -4.32
C MET A 130 -5.62 -10.63 -4.58
N MET A 131 -6.34 -11.06 -3.55
CA MET A 131 -7.80 -11.01 -3.59
C MET A 131 -8.19 -9.54 -3.60
N LYS A 132 -8.47 -8.98 -4.79
CA LYS A 132 -9.10 -7.67 -4.89
C LYS A 132 -10.36 -7.72 -4.04
N ALA A 133 -10.41 -6.94 -2.95
CA ALA A 133 -11.64 -6.77 -2.22
C ALA A 133 -12.72 -6.39 -3.25
N LYS A 134 -13.78 -7.19 -3.33
CA LYS A 134 -14.96 -6.80 -4.12
C LYS A 134 -15.48 -5.50 -3.51
N GLY A 135 -15.14 -4.38 -4.13
CA GLY A 135 -15.72 -3.07 -3.84
C GLY A 135 -14.94 -2.21 -2.85
N GLU A 136 -13.78 -1.72 -3.27
CA GLU A 136 -13.50 -0.28 -3.14
C GLU A 136 -13.05 0.20 -4.53
N PRO A 137 -13.75 1.15 -5.16
CA PRO A 137 -13.34 1.66 -6.46
C PRO A 137 -12.04 2.45 -6.26
N LYS A 138 -10.96 1.94 -6.87
CA LYS A 138 -9.76 2.72 -7.14
C LYS A 138 -10.22 3.95 -7.97
N PRO A 139 -9.83 5.19 -7.65
CA PRO A 139 -10.05 6.31 -8.55
C PRO A 139 -9.10 6.13 -9.74
N GLU A 140 -9.52 5.31 -10.70
CA GLU A 140 -9.00 5.37 -12.06
C GLU A 140 -9.26 6.80 -12.55
N ALA A 141 -8.26 7.40 -13.20
CA ALA A 141 -8.45 8.63 -13.95
C ALA A 141 -9.58 8.37 -14.95
N GLU A 142 -10.77 8.90 -14.65
CA GLU A 142 -11.95 8.70 -15.48
C GLU A 142 -11.66 9.32 -16.86
N PRO A 143 -11.81 8.57 -17.98
CA PRO A 143 -12.27 9.24 -19.18
C PRO A 143 -13.62 9.87 -18.83
N GLU A 144 -13.84 11.13 -19.23
CA GLU A 144 -15.09 11.87 -19.03
C GLU A 144 -16.28 11.05 -19.56
N LEU A 145 -16.86 10.23 -18.69
CA LEU A 145 -18.15 9.62 -18.90
C LEU A 145 -19.10 10.47 -18.09
N GLU A 146 -20.01 11.15 -18.80
CA GLU A 146 -21.15 11.85 -18.23
C GLU A 146 -21.77 10.95 -17.15
N ARG A 147 -21.51 11.31 -15.89
CA ARG A 147 -22.10 10.61 -14.77
C ARG A 147 -23.57 10.92 -14.85
N ASP A 148 -24.36 9.92 -15.20
CA ASP A 148 -25.82 9.96 -15.13
C ASP A 148 -26.22 10.01 -13.64
N VAL A 149 -26.00 11.17 -13.02
CA VAL A 149 -26.36 11.46 -11.64
C VAL A 149 -27.87 11.58 -11.63
N LYS A 150 -28.55 10.50 -11.27
CA LYS A 150 -29.98 10.55 -11.02
C LYS A 150 -30.25 11.66 -10.01
N PRO A 151 -31.16 12.61 -10.31
CA PRO A 151 -31.49 13.67 -9.38
C PRO A 151 -32.04 13.05 -8.09
N LEU A 152 -31.42 13.41 -6.97
CA LEU A 152 -31.88 13.01 -5.65
C LEU A 152 -32.93 13.99 -5.14
N THR A 153 -33.88 13.48 -4.38
CA THR A 153 -34.75 14.34 -3.58
C THR A 153 -33.96 14.96 -2.43
N ILE A 154 -34.44 16.11 -1.94
CA ILE A 154 -33.86 16.78 -0.74
C ILE A 154 -33.81 15.80 0.45
N LYS A 155 -34.82 14.94 0.59
CA LYS A 155 -34.89 13.95 1.67
C LYS A 155 -33.79 12.89 1.54
N GLU A 156 -33.57 12.35 0.36
CA GLU A 156 -32.49 11.37 0.12
C GLU A 156 -31.11 11.99 0.33
N ALA A 157 -30.94 13.24 -0.10
CA ALA A 157 -29.71 14.00 0.15
C ALA A 157 -29.46 14.18 1.66
N LYS A 158 -30.48 14.58 2.44
CA LYS A 158 -30.36 14.69 3.90
C LYS A 158 -30.06 13.35 4.57
N ILE A 159 -30.71 12.26 4.15
CA ILE A 159 -30.44 10.91 4.70
C ILE A 159 -29.00 10.48 4.42
N GLY A 160 -28.50 10.74 3.21
CA GLY A 160 -27.11 10.47 2.85
C GLY A 160 -26.14 11.23 3.75
N LEU A 161 -26.34 12.55 3.87
CA LEU A 161 -25.52 13.42 4.72
C LEU A 161 -25.58 13.00 6.20
N ALA A 162 -26.77 12.64 6.70
CA ALA A 162 -26.97 12.21 8.09
C ALA A 162 -26.12 10.98 8.43
N LYS A 163 -26.12 9.99 7.54
CA LYS A 163 -25.28 8.79 7.67
C LYS A 163 -23.79 9.12 7.62
N SER A 164 -23.38 10.02 6.72
CA SER A 164 -21.97 10.41 6.58
C SER A 164 -21.44 11.16 7.80
N PHE A 165 -22.25 12.03 8.40
CA PHE A 165 -21.84 12.89 9.51
C PHE A 165 -22.26 12.37 10.89
N GLY A 166 -23.01 11.26 10.95
CA GLY A 166 -23.47 10.66 12.20
C GLY A 166 -24.43 11.56 12.97
N VAL A 167 -25.20 12.38 12.25
CA VAL A 167 -26.17 13.34 12.83
C VAL A 167 -27.59 12.94 12.44
N ASP A 168 -28.57 13.51 13.14
CA ASP A 168 -29.97 13.33 12.78
C ASP A 168 -30.29 13.97 11.41
N VAL A 169 -31.22 13.37 10.65
CA VAL A 169 -31.65 13.87 9.33
C VAL A 169 -32.24 15.29 9.45
N ASP A 170 -32.92 15.57 10.55
CA ASP A 170 -33.54 16.88 10.82
C ASP A 170 -32.51 17.92 11.27
N ALA A 171 -31.31 17.50 11.69
CA ALA A 171 -30.21 18.40 12.03
C ALA A 171 -29.46 18.94 10.80
N ILE A 172 -29.87 18.57 9.58
CA ILE A 172 -29.20 18.95 8.32
C ILE A 172 -30.01 19.98 7.55
N GLU A 173 -29.37 21.09 7.23
CA GLU A 173 -29.88 22.15 6.35
C GLU A 173 -29.08 22.18 5.04
N ILE A 174 -29.78 22.23 3.90
CA ILE A 174 -29.16 22.33 2.57
C ILE A 174 -29.52 23.70 2.00
N ILE A 175 -28.51 24.56 1.80
CA ILE A 175 -28.68 25.91 1.23
C ILE A 175 -28.08 25.93 -0.17
N ILE A 176 -28.89 26.26 -1.18
CA ILE A 176 -28.44 26.45 -2.56
C ILE A 176 -28.25 27.95 -2.78
N ARG A 177 -27.02 28.38 -3.07
CA ARG A 177 -26.73 29.75 -3.49
C ARG A 177 -26.54 29.75 -5.00
N GLY A 178 -27.44 30.42 -5.71
CA GLY A 178 -27.33 30.70 -7.14
C GLY A 178 -26.59 32.00 -7.40
#